data_AF-A0A4S2MJ00-F1
#
_entry.id   AF-A0A4S2MJ00-F1
#
_cell.length_a   1.000
_cell.length_b   1.000
_cell.length_c   1.000
_cell.angle_alpha   90.00
_cell.angle_beta   90.00
_cell.angle_gamma   90.00
#
_symmetry.space_group_name_H-M   'P 1'
#
loop_
_entity.id
_entity.type
_entity.pdbx_description
1 polymer ?
#
loop_
_entity_poly.entity_id
_entity_poly.type
_entity_poly.pdbx_seq_one_letter_code
_entity_poly.pdbx_strand_id
1 'polypeptide(L)'
;MLIREHITRNVDQGQLVAEIKGIYAGLMLVESKCVDVDLLQHEIALDPERNTAPLDKKQWKALIFLHRTLLNEFHDFFLAAQHPQSTDALKKLGTKYAMPARMWRHGIHTFLELLRYRLPESQEFLYFWISVSYGMLTLMYETVPKYRDTWTECLGDLARYRVGVETEDDDIRDQWRETGRAWYIRGTDTCPYLGRMYHHLALCARPNMLIQLFYYCKALNHLRLVWLWSRQSPASAAL
;
A
#
# COMPACT_ATOMS: atom_id res chain seq x y z
N MET A 1 10.29 -11.73 42.65
CA MET A 1 9.98 -10.99 41.41
C MET A 1 8.69 -11.56 40.86
N LEU A 2 7.58 -10.86 41.08
CA LEU A 2 6.22 -11.30 40.71
C LEU A 2 6.08 -11.24 39.18
N ILE A 3 5.85 -12.40 38.57
CA ILE A 3 5.36 -12.50 37.19
C ILE A 3 3.94 -11.94 37.21
N ARG A 4 3.76 -10.74 36.66
CA ARG A 4 2.43 -10.22 36.33
C ARG A 4 1.91 -11.07 35.17
N GLU A 5 1.10 -12.06 35.49
CA GLU A 5 0.20 -12.67 34.52
C GLU A 5 -0.61 -11.53 33.89
N HIS A 6 -0.39 -11.28 32.60
CA HIS A 6 -1.37 -10.55 31.82
C HIS A 6 -2.62 -11.43 31.80
N ILE A 7 -3.57 -11.07 32.67
CA ILE A 7 -4.96 -11.47 32.51
C ILE A 7 -5.38 -10.89 31.16
N THR A 8 -5.17 -11.66 30.09
CA THR A 8 -5.87 -11.48 28.82
C THR A 8 -7.32 -11.68 29.16
N ARG A 9 -8.01 -10.56 29.43
CA ARG A 9 -9.44 -10.50 29.64
C ARG A 9 -10.06 -11.30 28.49
N ASN A 10 -10.67 -12.45 28.78
CA ASN A 10 -11.31 -13.28 27.75
C ASN A 10 -12.31 -12.41 27.01
N VAL A 11 -11.96 -11.97 25.80
CA VAL A 11 -12.85 -11.15 24.98
C VAL A 11 -13.97 -12.08 24.52
N ASP A 12 -15.21 -11.71 24.86
CA ASP A 12 -16.36 -12.48 24.39
C ASP A 12 -16.57 -12.24 22.88
N GLN A 13 -17.14 -13.22 22.18
CA GLN A 13 -17.45 -13.13 20.75
C GLN A 13 -18.29 -11.89 20.42
N GLY A 14 -19.27 -11.55 21.27
CA GLY A 14 -20.10 -10.37 21.07
C GLY A 14 -19.32 -9.07 21.14
N GLN A 15 -18.34 -8.98 22.05
CA GLN A 15 -17.47 -7.82 22.21
C GLN A 15 -16.56 -7.65 20.99
N LEU A 16 -15.95 -8.74 20.51
CA LEU A 16 -15.09 -8.73 19.33
C LEU A 16 -15.86 -8.31 18.06
N VAL A 17 -17.09 -8.79 17.90
CA VAL A 17 -17.96 -8.37 16.80
C VAL A 17 -18.29 -6.88 16.89
N ALA A 18 -18.59 -6.36 18.08
CA ALA A 18 -18.87 -4.94 18.28
C ALA A 18 -17.64 -4.07 18.01
N GLU A 19 -16.46 -4.51 18.44
CA GLU A 19 -15.18 -3.84 18.23
C GLU A 19 -14.83 -3.75 16.74
N ILE A 20 -14.87 -4.87 16.00
CA ILE A 20 -14.61 -4.88 14.55
C ILE A 20 -15.59 -3.97 13.80
N LYS A 21 -16.87 -3.93 14.21
CA LYS A 21 -17.86 -3.02 13.63
C LYS A 21 -17.52 -1.55 13.91
N GLY A 22 -17.08 -1.22 15.12
CA GLY A 22 -16.65 0.12 15.51
C GLY A 22 -15.46 0.59 14.69
N ILE A 23 -14.41 -0.24 14.62
CA ILE A 23 -13.21 0.04 13.80
C ILE A 23 -13.60 0.22 12.33
N TYR A 24 -14.44 -0.69 11.79
CA TYR A 24 -14.88 -0.57 10.41
C TYR A 24 -15.64 0.74 10.13
N ALA A 25 -16.49 1.19 11.06
CA ALA A 25 -17.19 2.46 10.92
C ALA A 25 -16.22 3.67 10.95
N GLY A 26 -15.23 3.65 11.85
CA GLY A 26 -14.16 4.66 11.89
C GLY A 26 -13.35 4.70 10.61
N LEU A 27 -12.89 3.53 10.14
CA LEU A 27 -12.18 3.36 8.87
C LEU A 27 -12.97 3.95 7.70
N MET A 28 -14.26 3.62 7.56
CA MET A 28 -15.10 4.15 6.49
C MET A 28 -15.17 5.68 6.50
N LEU A 29 -15.29 6.29 7.69
CA LEU A 29 -15.35 7.74 7.84
C LEU A 29 -14.03 8.40 7.39
N VAL A 30 -12.91 7.87 7.86
CA VAL A 30 -11.58 8.41 7.53
C VAL A 30 -11.26 8.17 6.05
N GLU A 31 -11.59 7.00 5.50
CA GLU A 31 -11.37 6.67 4.09
C GLU A 31 -12.16 7.60 3.16
N SER A 32 -13.45 7.81 3.43
CA SER A 32 -14.26 8.77 2.66
C SER A 32 -13.63 10.15 2.67
N LYS A 33 -13.18 10.61 3.84
CA LYS A 33 -12.52 11.90 3.97
C LYS A 33 -11.21 11.99 3.18
N CYS A 34 -10.40 10.93 3.16
CA CYS A 34 -9.18 10.89 2.34
C CYS A 34 -9.53 11.01 0.86
N VAL A 35 -10.50 10.22 0.39
CA VAL A 35 -10.95 10.23 -1.01
C VAL A 35 -11.46 11.63 -1.41
N ASP A 36 -12.34 12.23 -0.61
CA ASP A 36 -12.93 13.54 -0.92
C ASP A 36 -11.86 14.65 -0.96
N VAL A 37 -10.92 14.63 0.01
CA VAL A 37 -9.84 15.62 0.07
C VAL A 37 -8.84 15.44 -1.07
N ASP A 38 -8.44 14.20 -1.38
CA ASP A 38 -7.52 13.92 -2.48
C ASP A 38 -8.11 14.33 -3.83
N LEU A 39 -9.38 14.00 -4.09
CA LEU A 39 -10.09 14.41 -5.30
C LEU A 39 -10.14 15.93 -5.42
N LEU A 40 -10.55 16.62 -4.35
CA LEU A 40 -10.61 18.08 -4.34
C LEU A 40 -9.23 18.71 -4.58
N GLN A 41 -8.19 18.19 -3.92
CA GLN A 41 -6.83 18.71 -4.08
C GLN A 41 -6.25 18.44 -5.47
N HIS A 42 -6.62 17.32 -6.08
CA HIS A 42 -6.25 16.99 -7.45
C HIS A 42 -6.96 17.89 -8.46
N GLU A 43 -8.27 18.12 -8.30
CA GLU A 43 -9.03 19.06 -9.12
C GLU A 43 -8.47 20.49 -9.03
N ILE A 44 -8.14 20.96 -7.83
CA ILE A 44 -7.48 22.26 -7.64
C ILE A 44 -6.13 22.30 -8.35
N ALA A 45 -5.36 21.20 -8.33
CA ALA A 45 -4.06 21.16 -8.98
C ALA A 45 -4.15 21.22 -10.52
N LEU A 46 -5.26 20.71 -11.09
CA LEU A 46 -5.52 20.71 -12.53
C LEU A 46 -6.03 22.07 -13.07
N ASP A 47 -6.55 22.94 -12.19
CA ASP A 47 -7.14 24.23 -12.55
C ASP A 47 -6.20 25.39 -12.15
N PRO A 48 -5.49 26.03 -13.10
CA PRO A 48 -4.58 27.15 -12.80
C PRO A 48 -5.25 28.36 -12.13
N GLU A 49 -6.55 28.57 -12.38
CA GLU A 49 -7.29 29.69 -11.77
C GLU A 49 -7.65 29.40 -10.31
N ARG A 50 -7.74 28.13 -9.92
CA ARG A 50 -7.94 27.70 -8.52
C ARG A 50 -6.63 27.44 -7.79
N ASN A 51 -5.58 27.06 -8.51
CA ASN A 51 -4.23 26.85 -7.97
C ASN A 51 -3.48 28.19 -7.78
N THR A 52 -4.15 29.17 -7.17
CA THR A 52 -3.61 30.53 -6.98
C THR A 52 -2.51 30.58 -5.92
N ALA A 53 -2.46 29.59 -5.02
CA ALA A 53 -1.46 29.48 -3.98
C ALA A 53 -1.06 27.99 -3.77
N PRO A 54 0.24 27.68 -3.70
CA PRO A 54 0.71 26.36 -3.29
C PRO A 54 0.25 26.00 -1.88
N LEU A 55 0.10 24.70 -1.63
CA LEU A 55 -0.16 24.20 -0.27
C LEU A 55 1.01 24.53 0.66
N ASP A 56 0.70 25.05 1.83
CA ASP A 56 1.69 25.34 2.86
C ASP A 56 2.12 24.08 3.62
N LYS A 57 3.20 24.19 4.40
CA LYS A 57 3.74 23.07 5.18
C LYS A 57 2.76 22.51 6.21
N LYS A 58 1.84 23.32 6.73
CA LYS A 58 0.84 22.87 7.72
C LYS A 58 -0.24 22.05 7.03
N GLN A 59 -0.68 22.45 5.85
CA GLN A 59 -1.63 21.73 5.01
C GLN A 59 -1.05 20.37 4.59
N TRP A 60 0.20 20.31 4.14
CA TRP A 60 0.87 19.05 3.82
C TRP A 60 0.96 18.09 5.01
N LYS A 61 1.35 18.60 6.18
CA LYS A 61 1.37 17.80 7.42
C LYS A 61 -0.02 17.29 7.81
N ALA A 62 -1.08 18.08 7.58
CA ALA A 62 -2.45 17.67 7.86
C ALA A 62 -2.91 16.54 6.92
N LEU A 63 -2.57 16.60 5.63
CA LEU A 63 -2.85 15.53 4.66
C LEU A 63 -2.11 14.24 5.04
N ILE A 64 -0.81 14.34 5.33
CA ILE A 64 -0.01 13.20 5.80
C ILE A 64 -0.64 12.59 7.07
N PHE A 65 -1.01 13.42 8.04
CA PHE A 65 -1.63 12.95 9.28
C PHE A 65 -2.93 12.18 9.00
N LEU A 66 -3.79 12.73 8.13
CA LEU A 66 -5.04 12.10 7.74
C LEU A 66 -4.80 10.70 7.12
N HIS A 67 -3.87 10.57 6.17
CA HIS A 67 -3.55 9.28 5.56
C HIS A 67 -2.89 8.32 6.55
N ARG A 68 -2.06 8.79 7.48
CA ARG A 68 -1.52 7.94 8.57
C ARG A 68 -2.63 7.37 9.43
N THR A 69 -3.63 8.18 9.79
CA THR A 69 -4.80 7.71 10.52
C THR A 69 -5.51 6.62 9.74
N LEU A 70 -5.74 6.82 8.43
CA LEU A 70 -6.36 5.80 7.60
C LEU A 70 -5.58 4.48 7.60
N LEU A 71 -4.25 4.53 7.44
CA LEU A 71 -3.42 3.33 7.45
C LEU A 71 -3.46 2.59 8.80
N ASN A 72 -3.51 3.32 9.92
CA ASN A 72 -3.67 2.73 11.25
C ASN A 72 -5.05 2.06 11.41
N GLU A 73 -6.13 2.68 10.95
CA GLU A 73 -7.47 2.08 10.99
C GLU A 73 -7.55 0.78 10.18
N PHE A 74 -6.88 0.73 9.01
CA PHE A 74 -6.72 -0.53 8.27
C PHE A 74 -5.95 -1.58 9.08
N HIS A 75 -4.89 -1.20 9.79
CA HIS A 75 -4.09 -2.12 10.61
C HIS A 75 -4.91 -2.71 11.74
N ASP A 76 -5.59 -1.85 12.50
CA ASP A 76 -6.45 -2.23 13.61
C ASP A 76 -7.58 -3.15 13.11
N PHE A 77 -8.18 -2.84 11.96
CA PHE A 77 -9.18 -3.71 11.35
C PHE A 77 -8.63 -5.10 11.04
N PHE A 78 -7.43 -5.19 10.46
CA PHE A 78 -6.82 -6.48 10.14
C PHE A 78 -6.49 -7.27 11.40
N LEU A 79 -5.90 -6.65 12.42
CA LEU A 79 -5.56 -7.30 13.68
C LEU A 79 -6.82 -7.81 14.39
N ALA A 80 -7.85 -6.98 14.52
CA ALA A 80 -9.11 -7.37 15.13
C ALA A 80 -9.79 -8.52 14.35
N ALA A 81 -9.86 -8.42 13.02
CA ALA A 81 -10.44 -9.47 12.19
C ALA A 81 -9.66 -10.80 12.26
N GLN A 82 -8.34 -10.77 12.46
CA GLN A 82 -7.49 -11.96 12.60
C GLN A 82 -7.26 -12.41 14.05
N HIS A 83 -7.92 -11.78 15.04
CA HIS A 83 -7.80 -12.17 16.45
C HIS A 83 -8.02 -13.69 16.63
N PRO A 84 -7.31 -14.37 17.56
CA PRO A 84 -7.45 -15.82 17.75
C PRO A 84 -8.89 -16.28 17.98
N GLN A 85 -9.66 -15.46 18.69
CA GLN A 85 -11.08 -15.73 18.97
C GLN A 85 -12.01 -15.38 17.80
N SER A 86 -11.57 -14.73 16.72
CA SER A 86 -12.43 -14.42 15.57
C SER A 86 -12.98 -15.68 14.90
N THR A 87 -14.29 -15.67 14.62
CA THR A 87 -14.93 -16.69 13.78
C THR A 87 -14.39 -16.64 12.34
N ASP A 88 -14.57 -17.72 11.58
CA ASP A 88 -14.19 -17.76 10.18
C ASP A 88 -14.88 -16.69 9.33
N ALA A 89 -16.11 -16.33 9.69
CA ALA A 89 -16.85 -15.25 9.03
C ALA A 89 -16.14 -13.90 9.24
N LEU A 90 -15.70 -13.60 10.46
CA LEU A 90 -14.95 -12.38 10.79
C LEU A 90 -13.57 -12.36 10.11
N LYS A 91 -12.86 -13.49 10.14
CA LYS A 91 -11.54 -13.62 9.50
C LYS A 91 -11.61 -13.38 7.98
N LYS A 92 -12.75 -13.67 7.33
CA LYS A 92 -12.97 -13.46 5.89
C LYS A 92 -13.36 -12.02 5.53
N LEU A 93 -13.66 -11.14 6.49
CA LEU A 93 -14.11 -9.77 6.20
C LEU A 93 -13.09 -8.96 5.41
N GLY A 94 -11.80 -9.08 5.71
CA GLY A 94 -10.76 -8.35 4.97
C GLY A 94 -10.78 -8.67 3.46
N THR A 95 -10.94 -9.94 3.10
CA THR A 95 -11.13 -10.35 1.70
C THR A 95 -12.48 -9.89 1.16
N LYS A 96 -13.57 -10.09 1.93
CA LYS A 96 -14.93 -9.74 1.52
C LYS A 96 -15.08 -8.25 1.18
N TYR A 97 -14.42 -7.38 1.93
CA TYR A 97 -14.46 -5.93 1.76
C TYR A 97 -13.29 -5.37 0.95
N ALA A 98 -12.48 -6.25 0.33
CA ALA A 98 -11.31 -5.89 -0.46
C ALA A 98 -10.34 -4.94 0.28
N MET A 99 -10.16 -5.14 1.58
CA MET A 99 -9.41 -4.23 2.44
C MET A 99 -7.97 -3.99 1.98
N PRO A 100 -7.19 -5.00 1.56
CA PRO A 100 -5.84 -4.75 1.03
C PRO A 100 -5.85 -3.85 -0.21
N ALA A 101 -6.82 -4.03 -1.10
CA ALA A 101 -6.96 -3.21 -2.31
C ALA A 101 -7.30 -1.77 -2.02
N ARG A 102 -8.24 -1.56 -1.09
CA ARG A 102 -8.68 -0.24 -0.64
C ARG A 102 -7.58 0.50 0.09
N MET A 103 -6.87 -0.18 1.00
CA MET A 103 -5.72 0.40 1.70
C MET A 103 -4.65 0.86 0.71
N TRP A 104 -4.29 0.02 -0.27
CA TRP A 104 -3.35 0.43 -1.31
C TRP A 104 -3.86 1.64 -2.10
N ARG A 105 -5.09 1.57 -2.62
CA ARG A 105 -5.64 2.62 -3.50
C ARG A 105 -5.84 3.95 -2.76
N HIS A 106 -6.71 3.94 -1.73
CA HIS A 106 -7.16 5.16 -1.05
C HIS A 106 -6.21 5.58 0.07
N GLY A 107 -5.47 4.63 0.67
CA GLY A 107 -4.51 4.94 1.72
C GLY A 107 -3.18 5.44 1.18
N ILE A 108 -2.65 4.82 0.13
CA ILE A 108 -1.26 5.02 -0.31
C ILE A 108 -1.18 5.66 -1.70
N HIS A 109 -1.73 5.00 -2.72
CA HIS A 109 -1.48 5.31 -4.12
C HIS A 109 -2.07 6.65 -4.56
N THR A 110 -3.34 6.93 -4.29
CA THR A 110 -3.96 8.21 -4.68
C THR A 110 -3.21 9.40 -4.09
N PHE A 111 -2.78 9.29 -2.83
CA PHE A 111 -2.02 10.34 -2.17
C PHE A 111 -0.59 10.47 -2.72
N LEU A 112 0.06 9.37 -3.10
CA LEU A 112 1.34 9.40 -3.83
C LEU A 112 1.23 10.16 -5.15
N GLU A 113 0.15 9.94 -5.90
CA GLU A 113 -0.10 10.64 -7.17
C GLU A 113 -0.39 12.12 -6.94
N LEU A 114 -1.17 12.48 -5.91
CA LEU A 114 -1.38 13.89 -5.53
C LEU A 114 -0.05 14.59 -5.23
N LEU A 115 0.81 13.95 -4.45
CA LEU A 115 2.14 14.48 -4.12
C LEU A 115 2.97 14.61 -5.41
N ARG A 116 3.06 13.58 -6.23
CA ARG A 116 3.84 13.58 -7.48
C ARG A 116 3.38 14.68 -8.45
N TYR A 117 2.08 14.92 -8.55
CA TYR A 117 1.53 15.95 -9.43
C TYR A 117 1.92 17.38 -9.00
N ARG A 118 2.23 17.58 -7.72
CA ARG A 118 2.65 18.87 -7.16
C ARG A 118 4.17 18.96 -6.93
N LEU A 119 4.96 18.23 -7.72
CA LEU A 119 6.41 18.42 -7.76
C LEU A 119 6.75 19.69 -8.55
N PRO A 120 7.80 20.44 -8.14
CA PRO A 120 8.78 20.10 -7.11
C PRO A 120 8.38 20.46 -5.67
N GLU A 121 7.30 21.20 -5.45
CA GLU A 121 6.94 21.77 -4.14
C GLU A 121 6.66 20.71 -3.06
N SER A 122 6.18 19.54 -3.48
CA SER A 122 5.81 18.43 -2.59
C SER A 122 6.96 17.47 -2.26
N GLN A 123 8.17 17.65 -2.80
CA GLN A 123 9.23 16.65 -2.81
C GLN A 123 9.56 16.09 -1.42
N GLU A 124 9.76 16.95 -0.42
CA GLU A 124 10.05 16.54 0.96
C GLU A 124 8.94 15.66 1.55
N PHE A 125 7.68 15.98 1.22
CA PHE A 125 6.50 15.27 1.68
C PHE A 125 6.30 13.95 0.94
N LEU A 126 6.63 13.89 -0.35
CA LEU A 126 6.61 12.67 -1.15
C LEU A 126 7.58 11.63 -0.61
N TYR A 127 8.82 12.02 -0.36
CA TYR A 127 9.84 11.11 0.18
C TYR A 127 9.51 10.64 1.59
N PHE A 128 8.99 11.55 2.42
CA PHE A 128 8.50 11.20 3.74
C PHE A 128 7.33 10.21 3.67
N TRP A 129 6.36 10.45 2.78
CA TRP A 129 5.18 9.60 2.65
C TRP A 129 5.52 8.19 2.14
N ILE A 130 6.45 8.07 1.20
CA ILE A 130 6.99 6.78 0.76
C ILE A 130 7.58 6.01 1.96
N SER A 131 8.39 6.68 2.78
CA SER A 131 9.02 6.05 3.95
C SER A 131 7.98 5.58 4.97
N VAL A 132 6.96 6.39 5.25
CA VAL A 132 5.85 6.03 6.15
C VAL A 132 5.05 4.84 5.60
N SER A 133 4.71 4.87 4.32
CA SER A 133 3.95 3.81 3.65
C SER A 133 4.73 2.49 3.63
N TYR A 134 6.04 2.55 3.39
CA TYR A 134 6.92 1.39 3.39
C TYR A 134 7.01 0.76 4.79
N GLY A 135 7.17 1.59 5.83
CA GLY A 135 7.16 1.13 7.22
C GLY A 135 5.84 0.46 7.60
N MET A 136 4.71 1.06 7.21
CA MET A 136 3.39 0.47 7.45
C MET A 136 3.19 -0.86 6.72
N LEU A 137 3.54 -0.95 5.44
CA LEU A 137 3.42 -2.20 4.67
C LEU A 137 4.35 -3.30 5.21
N THR A 138 5.53 -2.93 5.71
CA THR A 138 6.44 -3.88 6.38
C THR A 138 5.82 -4.40 7.68
N LEU A 139 5.23 -3.50 8.49
CA LEU A 139 4.49 -3.90 9.69
C LEU A 139 3.32 -4.84 9.36
N MET A 140 2.58 -4.58 8.29
CA MET A 140 1.49 -5.44 7.82
C MET A 140 2.00 -6.82 7.37
N TYR A 141 3.14 -6.87 6.68
CA TYR A 141 3.80 -8.11 6.26
C TYR A 141 4.13 -9.01 7.45
N GLU A 142 4.57 -8.43 8.55
CA GLU A 142 4.94 -9.13 9.78
C GLU A 142 3.72 -9.53 10.61
N THR A 143 2.76 -8.62 10.79
CA THR A 143 1.64 -8.79 11.73
C THR A 143 0.37 -9.38 11.12
N VAL A 144 0.20 -9.31 9.79
CA VAL A 144 -0.99 -9.79 9.07
C VAL A 144 -0.58 -10.78 7.96
N PRO A 145 -0.08 -11.98 8.32
CA PRO A 145 0.51 -12.93 7.36
C PRO A 145 -0.49 -13.45 6.32
N LYS A 146 -1.80 -13.35 6.59
CA LYS A 146 -2.87 -13.77 5.67
C LYS A 146 -2.79 -13.11 4.29
N TYR A 147 -2.27 -11.88 4.21
CA TYR A 147 -2.15 -11.13 2.94
C TYR A 147 -0.70 -10.89 2.54
N ARG A 148 0.22 -11.74 3.01
CA ARG A 148 1.67 -11.55 2.83
C ARG A 148 2.09 -11.39 1.37
N ASP A 149 1.47 -12.14 0.45
CA ASP A 149 1.77 -12.00 -0.99
C ASP A 149 1.37 -10.62 -1.52
N THR A 150 0.21 -10.09 -1.09
CA THR A 150 -0.22 -8.74 -1.43
C THR A 150 0.75 -7.69 -0.87
N TRP A 151 1.16 -7.82 0.39
CA TRP A 151 2.10 -6.88 1.00
C TRP A 151 3.48 -6.91 0.35
N THR A 152 3.95 -8.11 0.00
CA THR A 152 5.20 -8.33 -0.76
C THR A 152 5.19 -7.54 -2.06
N GLU A 153 4.07 -7.60 -2.78
CA GLU A 153 3.92 -6.85 -4.01
C GLU A 153 3.86 -5.33 -3.79
N CYS A 154 3.03 -4.87 -2.86
CA CYS A 154 2.90 -3.45 -2.55
C CYS A 154 4.26 -2.84 -2.13
N LEU A 155 5.09 -3.59 -1.39
CA LEU A 155 6.45 -3.17 -1.01
C LEU A 155 7.37 -3.05 -2.22
N GLY A 156 7.30 -3.99 -3.17
CA GLY A 156 8.02 -3.91 -4.44
C GLY A 156 7.57 -2.71 -5.28
N ASP A 157 6.25 -2.51 -5.40
CA ASP A 157 5.66 -1.41 -6.16
C ASP A 157 6.01 -0.04 -5.59
N LEU A 158 5.97 0.10 -4.25
CA LEU A 158 6.37 1.33 -3.57
C LEU A 158 7.86 1.62 -3.73
N ALA A 159 8.71 0.58 -3.68
CA ALA A 159 10.13 0.73 -3.94
C ALA A 159 10.41 1.18 -5.37
N ARG A 160 9.73 0.59 -6.35
CA ARG A 160 9.77 1.03 -7.75
C ARG A 160 9.26 2.46 -7.92
N TYR A 161 8.21 2.84 -7.21
CA TYR A 161 7.71 4.21 -7.21
C TYR A 161 8.79 5.20 -6.77
N ARG A 162 9.50 4.88 -5.67
CA ARG A 162 10.61 5.70 -5.17
C ARG A 162 11.73 5.88 -6.20
N VAL A 163 12.07 4.83 -6.95
CA VAL A 163 13.04 4.89 -8.06
C VAL A 163 12.58 5.86 -9.14
N GLY A 164 11.28 5.86 -9.48
CA GLY A 164 10.73 6.69 -10.54
C GLY A 164 10.66 8.19 -10.21
N VAL A 165 10.64 8.54 -8.93
CA VAL A 165 10.58 9.94 -8.46
C VAL A 165 11.92 10.45 -7.92
N GLU A 166 12.95 9.59 -7.78
CA GLU A 166 14.30 10.00 -7.38
C GLU A 166 15.10 10.54 -8.58
N THR A 167 15.39 11.84 -8.55
CA THR A 167 16.11 12.54 -9.62
C THR A 167 17.47 13.10 -9.18
N GLU A 168 17.77 13.14 -7.89
CA GLU A 168 18.92 13.84 -7.32
C GLU A 168 20.01 12.87 -6.83
N ASP A 169 19.63 11.74 -6.25
CA ASP A 169 20.56 10.81 -5.59
C ASP A 169 20.53 9.41 -6.24
N ASP A 170 21.58 9.11 -7.00
CA ASP A 170 21.75 7.86 -7.72
C ASP A 170 21.94 6.66 -6.78
N ASP A 171 22.59 6.84 -5.62
CA ASP A 171 22.84 5.78 -4.65
C ASP A 171 21.53 5.38 -3.96
N ILE A 172 20.71 6.37 -3.57
CA ILE A 172 19.36 6.12 -3.06
C ILE A 172 18.53 5.41 -4.13
N ARG A 173 18.58 5.87 -5.39
CA ARG A 173 17.82 5.26 -6.48
C ARG A 173 18.21 3.78 -6.68
N ASP A 174 19.50 3.46 -6.62
CA ASP A 174 20.00 2.10 -6.76
C ASP A 174 19.63 1.22 -5.54
N GLN A 175 19.66 1.76 -4.33
CA GLN A 175 19.21 1.06 -3.12
C GLN A 175 17.72 0.67 -3.21
N TRP A 176 16.87 1.59 -3.66
CA TRP A 176 15.45 1.31 -3.84
C TRP A 176 15.18 0.35 -5.01
N ARG A 177 16.00 0.38 -6.07
CA ARG A 177 15.94 -0.61 -7.15
C ARG A 177 16.21 -2.01 -6.63
N GLU A 178 17.25 -2.19 -5.83
CA GLU A 178 17.56 -3.51 -5.24
C GLU A 178 16.50 -3.93 -4.23
N THR A 179 15.98 -3.00 -3.42
CA THR A 179 14.87 -3.25 -2.50
C THR A 179 13.64 -3.77 -3.24
N GLY A 180 13.22 -3.12 -4.33
CA GLY A 180 12.10 -3.57 -5.15
C GLY A 180 12.33 -4.95 -5.76
N ARG A 181 13.53 -5.18 -6.31
CA ARG A 181 13.94 -6.48 -6.85
C ARG A 181 13.86 -7.58 -5.79
N ALA A 182 14.38 -7.34 -4.59
CA ALA A 182 14.37 -8.30 -3.49
C ALA A 182 12.94 -8.71 -3.10
N TRP A 183 12.00 -7.74 -3.05
CA TRP A 183 10.59 -8.03 -2.78
C TRP A 183 9.94 -8.86 -3.89
N TYR A 184 10.16 -8.51 -5.16
CA TYR A 184 9.59 -9.29 -6.25
C TYR A 184 10.18 -10.70 -6.35
N ILE A 185 11.50 -10.89 -6.10
CA ILE A 185 12.12 -12.22 -6.00
C ILE A 185 11.45 -13.02 -4.89
N ARG A 186 11.31 -12.45 -3.69
CA ARG A 186 10.62 -13.10 -2.57
C ARG A 186 9.19 -13.52 -2.94
N GLY A 187 8.47 -12.68 -3.69
CA GLY A 187 7.13 -13.00 -4.20
C GLY A 187 7.13 -14.17 -5.18
N THR A 188 8.19 -14.34 -5.98
CA THR A 188 8.33 -15.52 -6.86
C THR A 188 8.60 -16.80 -6.10
N ASP A 189 9.21 -16.74 -4.91
CA ASP A 189 9.46 -17.91 -4.07
C ASP A 189 8.18 -18.38 -3.37
N THR A 190 7.30 -17.46 -2.95
CA THR A 190 6.04 -17.80 -2.28
C THR A 190 4.90 -18.11 -3.25
N CYS A 191 4.84 -17.40 -4.38
CA CYS A 191 3.79 -17.52 -5.38
C CYS A 191 4.37 -17.65 -6.81
N PRO A 192 5.10 -18.73 -7.13
CA PRO A 192 5.75 -18.91 -8.44
C PRO A 192 4.76 -19.00 -9.61
N TYR A 193 3.49 -19.25 -9.34
CA TYR A 193 2.43 -19.32 -10.36
C TYR A 193 1.83 -17.94 -10.70
N LEU A 194 2.24 -16.87 -10.02
CA LEU A 194 1.70 -15.54 -10.23
C LEU A 194 2.59 -14.74 -11.19
N GLY A 195 2.23 -14.73 -12.47
CA GLY A 195 3.02 -14.12 -13.55
C GLY A 195 3.38 -12.65 -13.34
N ARG A 196 2.60 -11.90 -12.55
CA ARG A 196 2.82 -10.47 -12.29
C ARG A 196 4.17 -10.19 -11.61
N MET A 197 4.63 -11.06 -10.70
CA MET A 197 5.92 -10.87 -10.02
C MET A 197 7.08 -10.91 -11.02
N TYR A 198 7.03 -11.85 -11.98
CA TYR A 198 8.01 -11.90 -13.06
C TYR A 198 7.89 -10.70 -14.00
N HIS A 199 6.69 -10.21 -14.28
CA HIS A 199 6.52 -8.98 -15.06
C HIS A 199 7.22 -7.79 -14.38
N HIS A 200 7.06 -7.62 -13.06
CA HIS A 200 7.76 -6.57 -12.32
C HIS A 200 9.27 -6.75 -12.32
N LEU A 201 9.78 -7.98 -12.17
CA LEU A 201 11.21 -8.27 -12.31
C LEU A 201 11.76 -7.93 -13.70
N ALA A 202 10.97 -8.12 -14.75
CA ALA A 202 11.36 -7.68 -16.09
C ALA A 202 11.53 -6.16 -16.14
N LEU A 203 10.58 -5.39 -15.60
CA LEU A 203 10.70 -3.93 -15.54
C LEU A 203 11.95 -3.48 -14.76
N CYS A 204 12.27 -4.15 -13.66
CA CYS A 204 13.48 -3.87 -12.86
C CYS A 204 14.79 -4.26 -13.54
N ALA A 205 14.76 -5.13 -14.56
CA ALA A 205 15.96 -5.64 -15.23
C ALA A 205 16.54 -4.69 -16.29
N ARG A 206 15.93 -3.52 -16.53
CA ARG A 206 16.46 -2.53 -17.47
C ARG A 206 17.86 -2.05 -17.04
N PRO A 207 18.80 -1.86 -17.98
CA PRO A 207 18.65 -2.00 -19.44
C PRO A 207 18.93 -3.41 -20.00
N ASN A 208 19.13 -4.45 -19.18
CA ASN A 208 19.53 -5.78 -19.65
C ASN A 208 18.38 -6.50 -20.38
N MET A 209 18.41 -6.48 -21.72
CA MET A 209 17.35 -7.02 -22.57
C MET A 209 17.19 -8.54 -22.46
N LEU A 210 18.28 -9.29 -22.26
CA LEU A 210 18.21 -10.75 -22.13
C LEU A 210 17.50 -11.16 -20.83
N ILE A 211 17.81 -10.47 -19.72
CA ILE A 211 17.14 -10.70 -18.44
C ILE A 211 15.67 -10.26 -18.50
N GLN A 212 15.38 -9.13 -19.18
CA GLN A 212 14.00 -8.69 -19.43
C GLN A 212 13.20 -9.76 -20.18
N LEU A 213 13.72 -10.26 -21.31
CA LEU A 213 13.07 -11.28 -22.12
C LEU A 213 12.81 -12.56 -21.31
N PHE A 214 13.79 -13.01 -20.53
CA PHE A 214 13.65 -14.16 -19.64
C PHE A 214 12.47 -14.00 -18.67
N TYR A 215 12.38 -12.86 -17.99
CA TYR A 215 11.30 -12.63 -17.03
C TYR A 215 9.95 -12.41 -17.69
N TYR A 216 9.89 -11.76 -18.86
CA TYR A 216 8.64 -11.66 -19.63
C TYR A 216 8.16 -13.04 -20.09
N CYS A 217 9.04 -13.91 -20.57
CA CYS A 217 8.68 -15.29 -20.92
C CYS A 217 8.13 -16.05 -19.70
N LYS A 218 8.75 -15.90 -18.52
CA LYS A 218 8.20 -16.47 -17.28
C LYS A 218 6.80 -15.92 -16.97
N ALA A 219 6.61 -14.60 -17.04
CA ALA A 219 5.32 -13.97 -16.78
C ALA A 219 4.20 -14.52 -17.68
N LEU A 220 4.49 -14.70 -18.98
CA LEU A 220 3.54 -15.22 -19.97
C LEU A 220 3.17 -16.69 -19.73
N ASN A 221 4.09 -17.52 -19.25
CA ASN A 221 3.83 -18.93 -18.94
C ASN A 221 2.86 -19.12 -17.75
N HIS A 222 2.54 -18.05 -17.00
CA HIS A 222 1.69 -18.07 -15.81
C HIS A 222 0.34 -17.34 -15.98
N LEU A 223 -0.11 -17.12 -17.23
CA LEU A 223 -1.32 -16.36 -17.59
C LEU A 223 -2.68 -16.91 -17.07
N ARG A 224 -2.73 -18.06 -16.38
CA ARG A 224 -4.01 -18.68 -15.95
C ARG A 224 -4.80 -17.92 -14.88
N LEU A 225 -4.25 -16.89 -14.24
CA LEU A 225 -4.92 -16.13 -13.16
C LEU A 225 -4.75 -14.61 -13.25
N VAL A 226 -4.45 -14.07 -14.44
CA VAL A 226 -4.11 -12.63 -14.62
C VAL A 226 -5.32 -11.68 -14.51
N TRP A 227 -6.56 -12.18 -14.50
CA TRP A 227 -7.73 -11.36 -14.82
C TRP A 227 -8.67 -10.97 -13.67
N LEU A 228 -8.40 -11.34 -12.42
CA LEU A 228 -9.33 -11.01 -11.31
C LEU A 228 -9.04 -9.67 -10.60
N TRP A 229 -7.92 -9.00 -10.91
CA TRP A 229 -7.55 -7.74 -10.27
C TRP A 229 -7.34 -6.55 -11.22
N SER A 230 -7.15 -6.79 -12.52
CA SER A 230 -6.99 -5.72 -13.53
C SER A 230 -8.25 -4.87 -13.73
N ARG A 231 -9.45 -5.37 -13.36
CA ARG A 231 -10.67 -4.55 -13.29
C ARG A 231 -10.75 -3.67 -12.03
N GLN A 232 -9.81 -3.78 -11.10
CA GLN A 232 -9.77 -3.04 -9.84
C GLN A 232 -8.40 -2.39 -9.57
N SER A 233 -7.55 -2.20 -10.58
CA SER A 233 -6.34 -1.38 -10.43
C SER A 233 -6.07 -0.65 -11.75
N PRO A 234 -6.27 0.69 -11.82
CA PRO A 234 -5.91 1.46 -13.02
C PRO A 234 -4.39 1.62 -13.20
N ALA A 235 -3.57 1.14 -12.27
CA ALA A 235 -2.15 1.48 -12.21
C ALA A 235 -1.23 0.75 -13.21
N SER A 236 -1.75 -0.17 -14.04
CA SER A 236 -0.93 -0.84 -15.05
C SER A 236 -0.84 -0.09 -16.39
N ALA A 237 -1.37 1.14 -16.50
CA ALA A 237 -1.39 1.88 -17.76
C ALA A 237 -0.50 3.14 -17.79
N ALA A 238 0.27 3.45 -16.75
CA ALA A 238 1.05 4.70 -16.69
C ALA A 238 2.46 4.51 -16.10
N LEU A 239 3.28 3.65 -16.73
CA LEU A 239 4.75 3.72 -16.75
C LEU A 239 5.27 3.12 -18.06
#